data_AF-A0A4Q1UIK2-F1
#
_entry.id   AF-A0A4Q1UIK2-F1
#
_cell.length_a   1.000
_cell.length_b   1.000
_cell.length_c   1.000
_cell.angle_alpha   90.00
_cell.angle_beta   90.00
_cell.angle_gamma   90.00
#
_symmetry.space_group_name_H-M   'P 1'
#
loop_
_entity.id
_entity.type
_entity.pdbx_description
1 polymer ?
#
loop_
_entity_poly.entity_id
_entity_poly.type
_entity_poly.pdbx_seq_one_letter_code
_entity_poly.pdbx_strand_id
1 'polypeptide(L)'
;MLLTAAIGVCDWPTGLRPSHDPRQPHRVRYAMADILRARIACGYEDANDLHRLRTDPAFRLACGRLSDSGLDLCSQPTCSRLENLPELKTDIRLGDVLVDLWLSTRCRAPETVALDIHDNL
;
A
#
# COMPACT_ATOMS: atom_id res chain seq x y z
N MET A 1 -0.40 1.36 14.00
CA MET A 1 -1.13 2.65 14.05
C MET A 1 -0.34 3.83 13.46
N LEU A 2 1.00 3.85 13.52
CA LEU A 2 1.82 4.96 12.98
C LEU A 2 1.94 5.00 11.44
N LEU A 3 1.96 3.85 10.75
CA LEU A 3 2.01 3.84 9.26
C LEU A 3 0.74 4.40 8.61
N THR A 4 -0.42 4.19 9.23
CA THR A 4 -1.72 4.63 8.70
C THR A 4 -1.91 6.15 8.79
N ALA A 5 -1.20 6.81 9.70
CA ALA A 5 -1.26 8.26 9.89
C ALA A 5 -0.22 9.03 9.06
N ALA A 6 0.95 8.44 8.82
CA ALA A 6 2.01 9.07 8.01
C ALA A 6 1.72 9.01 6.50
N ILE A 7 1.04 7.95 6.05
CA ILE A 7 0.55 7.85 4.68
C ILE A 7 -0.86 8.45 4.67
N GLY A 8 -0.94 9.78 4.78
CA GLY A 8 -2.16 10.50 4.42
C GLY A 8 -2.49 10.17 2.97
N VAL A 9 -3.40 9.22 2.76
CA VAL A 9 -3.75 8.68 1.44
C VAL A 9 -4.52 9.68 0.55
N CYS A 10 -4.35 10.98 0.79
CA CYS A 10 -4.88 12.07 -0.02
C CYS A 10 -3.79 12.95 -0.66
N ASP A 11 -2.58 13.01 -0.10
CA ASP A 11 -1.54 13.95 -0.55
C ASP A 11 -0.22 13.23 -0.83
N TRP A 12 -0.14 12.53 -1.97
CA TRP A 12 1.14 12.07 -2.49
C TRP A 12 2.06 13.28 -2.69
N PRO A 13 3.33 13.24 -2.22
CA PRO A 13 4.31 14.22 -2.64
C PRO A 13 4.32 14.29 -4.17
N THR A 14 4.33 15.49 -4.74
CA THR A 14 4.17 15.73 -6.18
C THR A 14 5.13 14.90 -7.06
N GLY A 15 6.26 14.44 -6.51
CA GLY A 15 7.26 13.60 -7.17
C GLY A 15 6.98 12.08 -7.18
N LEU A 16 5.99 11.60 -6.42
CA LEU A 16 5.63 10.17 -6.30
C LEU A 16 4.32 9.79 -7.02
N ARG A 17 3.69 10.74 -7.71
CA ARG A 17 2.59 10.38 -8.62
C ARG A 17 3.18 9.57 -9.79
N PRO A 18 2.63 8.39 -10.10
CA PRO A 18 2.89 7.77 -11.38
C PRO A 18 2.64 8.83 -12.47
N SER A 19 3.59 9.00 -13.38
CA SER A 19 3.51 9.98 -14.49
C SER A 19 2.21 9.84 -15.30
N HIS A 20 1.57 8.67 -15.20
CA HIS A 20 0.26 8.36 -15.71
C HIS A 20 -0.27 7.13 -14.94
N ASP A 21 -1.51 7.15 -14.46
CA ASP A 21 -2.20 5.93 -14.05
C ASP A 21 -2.72 5.23 -15.33
N PRO A 22 -2.13 4.11 -15.77
CA PRO A 22 -2.53 3.46 -17.02
C PRO A 22 -3.89 2.77 -16.92
N ARG A 23 -4.52 2.73 -15.74
CA ARG A 23 -5.83 2.10 -15.56
C ARG A 23 -6.89 2.94 -16.27
N GLN A 24 -7.72 2.27 -17.07
CA GLN A 24 -8.84 2.92 -17.75
C GLN A 24 -9.87 3.40 -16.72
N PRO A 25 -10.17 4.71 -16.60
CA PRO A 25 -10.97 5.24 -15.49
C PRO A 25 -12.34 4.58 -15.32
N HIS A 26 -13.02 4.28 -16.43
CA HIS A 26 -14.33 3.63 -16.44
C HIS A 26 -14.30 2.14 -16.01
N ARG A 27 -13.11 1.54 -15.87
CA ARG A 27 -12.91 0.18 -15.38
C ARG A 27 -12.35 0.13 -13.96
N VAL A 28 -12.07 1.28 -13.35
CA VAL A 28 -11.55 1.35 -11.98
C VAL A 28 -12.68 1.11 -10.99
N ARG A 29 -12.67 -0.06 -10.35
CA ARG A 29 -13.62 -0.42 -9.29
C ARG A 29 -13.11 -0.08 -7.89
N TYR A 30 -11.80 -0.06 -7.68
CA TYR A 30 -11.16 0.16 -6.38
C TYR A 30 -10.13 1.29 -6.50
N ALA A 31 -10.21 2.29 -5.61
CA ALA A 31 -9.18 3.32 -5.51
C ALA A 31 -7.85 2.70 -5.05
N MET A 32 -6.72 3.24 -5.51
CA MET A 32 -5.38 2.75 -5.10
C MET A 32 -5.25 2.76 -3.57
N ALA A 33 -5.78 3.83 -2.95
CA ALA A 33 -5.87 3.98 -1.50
C ALA A 33 -6.50 2.76 -0.80
N ASP A 34 -7.60 2.26 -1.36
CA ASP A 34 -8.34 1.16 -0.77
C ASP A 34 -7.64 -0.18 -0.97
N ILE A 35 -6.98 -0.36 -2.12
CA ILE A 35 -6.16 -1.54 -2.40
C ILE A 35 -4.96 -1.59 -1.44
N LEU A 36 -4.26 -0.46 -1.26
CA LEU A 36 -3.12 -0.36 -0.34
C LEU A 36 -3.53 -0.60 1.12
N ARG A 37 -4.68 -0.07 1.56
CA ARG A 37 -5.20 -0.35 2.92
C ARG A 37 -5.44 -1.84 3.12
N ALA A 38 -6.12 -2.50 2.18
CA ALA A 38 -6.37 -3.94 2.24
C ALA A 38 -5.06 -4.74 2.27
N ARG A 39 -4.05 -4.30 1.50
CA ARG A 39 -2.73 -4.92 1.46
C ARG A 39 -1.98 -4.84 2.78
N ILE A 40 -1.96 -3.66 3.40
CA ILE A 40 -1.33 -3.44 4.71
C ILE A 40 -2.07 -4.22 5.79
N ALA A 41 -3.41 -4.26 5.73
CA ALA A 41 -4.23 -4.98 6.71
C ALA A 41 -3.97 -6.50 6.71
N CYS A 42 -3.54 -7.10 5.60
CA CYS A 42 -3.15 -8.51 5.56
C CYS A 42 -1.91 -8.81 6.40
N GLY A 43 -0.98 -7.87 6.52
CA GLY A 43 0.16 -7.96 7.44
C GLY A 43 1.32 -8.87 7.00
N TYR A 44 1.32 -9.43 5.79
CA TYR A 44 2.42 -10.24 5.24
C TYR A 44 2.55 -10.10 3.71
N GLU A 45 3.67 -10.52 3.14
CA GLU A 45 4.12 -10.17 1.77
C GLU A 45 3.21 -10.61 0.60
N ASP A 46 2.56 -11.78 0.68
CA ASP A 46 1.76 -12.26 -0.47
C ASP A 46 0.33 -11.75 -0.48
N ALA A 47 -0.22 -11.46 0.71
CA ALA A 47 -1.62 -11.11 0.92
C ALA A 47 -2.63 -12.10 0.27
N ASN A 48 -2.26 -13.39 0.19
CA ASN A 48 -3.07 -14.45 -0.42
C ASN A 48 -4.46 -14.61 0.23
N ASP A 49 -4.57 -14.30 1.52
CA ASP A 49 -5.83 -14.36 2.25
C ASP A 49 -6.84 -13.29 1.83
N LEU A 50 -6.45 -12.22 1.08
CA LEU A 50 -7.39 -11.22 0.57
C LEU A 50 -8.56 -11.85 -0.17
N HIS A 51 -8.34 -12.94 -0.90
CA HIS A 51 -9.42 -13.59 -1.61
C HIS A 51 -10.51 -14.12 -0.67
N ARG A 52 -10.13 -14.65 0.50
CA ARG A 52 -11.04 -15.17 1.53
C ARG A 52 -11.55 -14.07 2.44
N LEU A 53 -10.70 -13.11 2.83
CA LEU A 53 -11.00 -12.07 3.81
C LEU A 53 -11.75 -10.86 3.24
N ARG A 54 -11.86 -10.72 1.91
CA ARG A 54 -12.48 -9.52 1.29
C ARG A 54 -13.93 -9.26 1.70
N THR A 55 -14.64 -10.30 2.13
CA THR A 55 -16.03 -10.22 2.63
C THR A 55 -16.11 -10.28 4.16
N ASP A 56 -15.00 -10.55 4.85
CA ASP A 56 -14.99 -10.68 6.31
C ASP A 56 -15.33 -9.33 6.97
N PRO A 57 -16.35 -9.26 7.85
CA PRO A 57 -16.77 -8.01 8.47
C PRO A 57 -15.68 -7.31 9.27
N ALA A 58 -14.88 -8.06 10.03
CA ALA A 58 -13.83 -7.49 10.87
C ALA A 58 -12.68 -6.95 10.01
N PHE A 59 -12.31 -7.68 8.96
CA PHE A 59 -11.27 -7.28 8.02
C PHE A 59 -11.69 -6.04 7.20
N ARG A 60 -12.96 -5.96 6.79
CA ARG A 60 -13.54 -4.77 6.15
C ARG A 60 -13.51 -3.55 7.07
N LEU A 61 -13.87 -3.75 8.34
CA LEU A 61 -13.81 -2.69 9.35
C LEU A 61 -12.37 -2.19 9.56
N ALA A 62 -11.39 -3.10 9.63
CA ALA A 62 -9.97 -2.74 9.72
C ALA A 62 -9.48 -1.91 8.53
N CYS A 63 -10.09 -2.09 7.36
CA CYS A 63 -9.82 -1.31 6.15
C CYS A 63 -10.62 0.01 6.05
N GLY A 64 -11.37 0.38 7.10
CA GLY A 64 -12.20 1.59 7.11
C GLY A 64 -13.48 1.48 6.26
N ARG A 65 -13.97 0.27 6.01
CA ARG A 65 -15.25 0.03 5.31
C ARG A 65 -16.33 -0.36 6.31
N LEU A 66 -17.57 0.07 6.05
CA LEU A 66 -18.74 -0.45 6.76
C LEU A 66 -18.87 -1.95 6.47
N SER A 67 -19.22 -2.74 7.49
CA SER A 67 -19.35 -4.20 7.37
C SER A 67 -20.59 -4.62 6.57
N ASP A 68 -21.65 -3.82 6.57
CA ASP A 68 -22.97 -4.26 6.08
C ASP A 68 -23.35 -3.60 4.74
N SER A 69 -22.53 -2.68 4.24
CA SER A 69 -22.79 -1.96 3.00
C SER A 69 -21.52 -1.64 2.22
N GLY A 70 -21.68 -1.39 0.92
CA GLY A 70 -20.57 -1.09 0.01
C GLY A 70 -20.03 -2.32 -0.71
N LEU A 71 -19.05 -2.08 -1.58
CA LEU A 71 -18.34 -3.13 -2.30
C LEU A 71 -17.40 -3.87 -1.36
N ASP A 72 -17.27 -5.18 -1.54
CA ASP A 72 -16.21 -5.98 -0.93
C ASP A 72 -14.82 -5.37 -1.17
N LEU A 73 -13.83 -5.75 -0.38
CA LEU A 73 -12.44 -5.37 -0.66
C LEU A 73 -11.95 -5.99 -1.98
N CYS A 74 -10.87 -5.43 -2.50
CA CYS A 74 -10.22 -5.98 -3.69
C CYS A 74 -9.72 -7.41 -3.45
N SER A 75 -9.70 -8.22 -4.49
CA SER A 75 -9.07 -9.55 -4.44
C SER A 75 -7.54 -9.45 -4.50
N GLN A 76 -6.83 -10.51 -4.09
CA GLN A 76 -5.37 -10.56 -4.19
C GLN A 76 -4.84 -10.25 -5.61
N PRO A 77 -5.41 -10.78 -6.71
CA PRO A 77 -4.94 -10.44 -8.05
C PRO A 77 -5.11 -8.95 -8.42
N THR A 78 -6.05 -8.26 -7.78
CA THR A 78 -6.21 -6.80 -7.97
C THR A 78 -5.11 -6.03 -7.23
N CYS A 79 -4.70 -6.52 -6.06
CA CYS A 79 -3.57 -5.98 -5.31
C CYS A 79 -2.26 -6.19 -6.07
N SER A 80 -1.99 -7.42 -6.50
CA SER A 80 -0.79 -7.77 -7.26
C SER A 80 -0.65 -6.91 -8.54
N ARG A 81 -1.74 -6.66 -9.27
CA ARG A 81 -1.72 -5.75 -10.43
C ARG A 81 -1.32 -4.31 -10.07
N LEU A 82 -1.69 -3.83 -8.89
CA LEU A 82 -1.29 -2.50 -8.42
C LEU A 82 0.19 -2.49 -8.04
N GLU A 83 0.67 -3.53 -7.35
CA GLU A 83 2.07 -3.66 -6.90
C GLU A 83 3.04 -3.79 -8.06
N ASN A 84 2.63 -4.43 -9.15
CA ASN A 84 3.44 -4.60 -10.36
C ASN A 84 3.21 -3.48 -11.41
N LEU A 85 2.44 -2.45 -11.05
CA LEU A 85 2.17 -1.31 -11.93
C LEU A 85 3.36 -0.32 -12.05
N PRO A 86 4.08 0.00 -10.96
CA PRO A 86 5.19 0.93 -11.01
C PRO A 86 6.33 0.45 -11.91
N GLU A 87 6.98 1.39 -12.58
CA GLU A 87 8.27 1.15 -13.22
C GLU A 87 9.40 1.25 -12.18
N LEU A 88 10.56 0.64 -12.46
CA LEU A 88 11.75 0.69 -11.60
C LEU A 88 12.09 2.11 -11.09
N LYS A 89 11.93 3.14 -11.93
CA LYS A 89 12.17 4.54 -11.54
C LYS A 89 11.20 5.02 -10.45
N THR A 90 9.96 4.57 -10.50
CA THR A 90 8.94 4.86 -9.48
C THR A 90 9.28 4.13 -8.18
N ASP A 91 9.76 2.89 -8.26
CA ASP A 91 10.17 2.11 -7.08
C ASP A 91 11.37 2.74 -6.37
N ILE A 92 12.39 3.17 -7.12
CA ILE A 92 13.55 3.88 -6.55
C ILE A 92 13.10 5.15 -5.82
N ARG A 93 12.22 5.96 -6.44
CA ARG A 93 11.67 7.16 -5.81
C ARG A 93 10.82 6.86 -4.57
N LEU A 94 10.08 5.75 -4.58
CA LEU A 94 9.35 5.31 -3.40
C LEU A 94 10.32 4.92 -2.29
N GLY A 95 11.43 4.26 -2.62
CA GLY A 95 12.54 3.99 -1.70
C GLY A 95 13.04 5.26 -1.01
N ASP A 96 13.34 6.31 -1.79
CA ASP A 96 13.79 7.60 -1.25
C ASP A 96 12.76 8.20 -0.27
N VAL A 97 11.46 8.20 -0.64
CA VAL A 97 10.39 8.72 0.23
C VAL A 97 10.24 7.89 1.51
N LEU A 98 10.40 6.57 1.44
CA LEU A 98 10.35 5.71 2.62
C LEU A 98 11.54 5.96 3.56
N VAL A 99 12.73 6.21 3.02
CA VAL A 99 13.91 6.59 3.80
C VAL A 99 13.70 7.95 4.47
N ASP A 100 13.24 8.96 3.72
CA ASP A 100 12.93 10.29 4.26
C ASP A 100 11.89 10.22 5.37
N LEU A 101 10.82 9.45 5.15
CA LEU A 101 9.80 9.22 6.16
C LEU A 101 10.40 8.55 7.41
N TRP A 102 11.21 7.51 7.24
CA TRP A 102 11.85 6.83 8.37
C TRP A 102 12.77 7.77 9.16
N LEU A 103 13.58 8.58 8.47
CA LEU A 103 14.44 9.60 9.08
C LEU A 103 13.63 10.64 9.85
N SER A 104 12.49 11.10 9.29
CA SER A 104 11.62 12.09 9.92
C SER A 104 11.04 11.64 11.27
N THR A 105 10.93 10.32 11.49
CA THR A 105 10.45 9.76 12.77
C THR A 105 11.53 9.69 13.85
N ARG A 106 12.77 10.08 13.55
CA ARG A 106 13.91 9.97 14.47
C ARG A 106 14.33 11.32 15.02
N CYS A 107 14.43 11.41 16.34
CA CYS A 107 14.97 12.59 17.03
C CYS A 107 16.52 12.65 17.00
N ARG A 108 17.18 11.52 16.72
CA ARG A 108 18.65 11.40 16.62
C ARG A 108 18.98 10.32 15.60
N ALA A 109 20.08 10.51 14.86
CA ALA A 109 20.61 9.50 13.95
C ALA A 109 20.98 8.22 14.73
N PRO A 110 20.58 7.03 14.24
CA PRO A 110 20.99 5.77 14.86
C PRO A 110 22.46 5.49 14.58
N GLU A 111 23.12 4.81 15.51
CA GLU A 111 24.52 4.39 15.38
C GLU A 111 24.68 3.24 14.38
N THR A 112 23.62 2.47 14.13
CA THR A 112 23.62 1.34 13.19
C THR A 112 22.23 1.18 12.58
N VAL A 113 22.18 0.79 11.31
CA VAL A 113 20.95 0.43 10.60
C VAL A 113 21.11 -1.01 10.10
N ALA A 114 20.19 -1.89 10.50
CA ALA A 114 20.10 -3.24 9.97
C ALA A 114 19.03 -3.25 8.87
N LEU A 115 19.44 -3.65 7.66
CA LEU A 115 18.54 -3.83 6.53
C LEU A 115 18.46 -5.32 6.21
N ASP A 116 17.25 -5.86 6.18
CA ASP A 116 16.99 -7.22 5.72
C ASP A 116 16.78 -7.17 4.20
N ILE A 117 17.59 -7.91 3.45
CA ILE A 117 17.52 -7.97 1.99
C ILE A 117 17.37 -9.44 1.63
N HIS A 118 16.24 -9.77 1.00
CA HIS A 118 16.01 -11.07 0.40
C HIS A 118 16.28 -10.95 -1.10
N ASP A 119 17.34 -11.60 -1.58
CA ASP A 119 17.53 -11.81 -3.02
C ASP A 119 16.87 -13.13 -3.40
N ASN A 120 15.92 -13.06 -4.33
CA ASN A 120 15.24 -14.22 -4.89
C ASN A 120 16.15 -14.80 -6.00
N LEU A 121 17.09 -15.68 -5.65
CA LEU A 121 17.84 -16.51 -6.61
C LEU A 121 16.98 -17.68 -7.13
#